data_AF-A0A366H6N0-F1
#
_entry.id   AF-A0A366H6N0-F1
#
_cell.length_a   1.000
_cell.length_b   1.000
_cell.length_c   1.000
_cell.angle_alpha   90.00
_cell.angle_beta   90.00
_cell.angle_gamma   90.00
#
_symmetry.space_group_name_H-M   'P 1'
#
loop_
_entity.id
_entity.type
_entity.pdbx_description
1 polymer ?
#
loop_
_entity_poly.entity_id
_entity_poly.type
_entity_poly.pdbx_seq_one_letter_code
_entity_poly.pdbx_strand_id
1 'polypeptide(L)'
;MQNTTETFSSPPLSTTAAETPVNIATTPSPPACAEGTAAPAGTLTTLPGKPSALIRVALADLRKVEALPDIYRVNMDVWHREHRADAVCEVCLAGSMISQSLGAQPGEHRGPEDFDQETTWKLYALNEFRVGNVYDGLTYLDRSDLWLGADTRTITEYTTSPSGFHRDMQKLAGDLEAVGL
;
A
#
# COMPACT_ATOMS: atom_id res chain seq x y z
N MET A 1 16.53 -43.16 -43.88
CA MET A 1 16.99 -44.12 -42.84
C MET A 1 16.26 -43.78 -41.56
N GLN A 2 15.48 -44.76 -41.09
CA GLN A 2 14.97 -44.99 -39.73
C GLN A 2 14.16 -43.89 -39.02
N ASN A 3 12.85 -44.02 -39.23
CA ASN A 3 11.73 -43.54 -38.44
C ASN A 3 11.68 -44.35 -37.12
N THR A 4 11.54 -43.70 -35.96
CA THR A 4 11.20 -44.40 -34.70
C THR A 4 10.04 -43.69 -34.01
N THR A 5 8.93 -44.40 -34.01
CA THR A 5 7.65 -44.06 -33.38
C THR A 5 7.66 -44.74 -32.01
N GLU A 6 7.58 -43.98 -30.92
CA GLU A 6 7.43 -44.56 -29.58
C GLU A 6 6.02 -44.31 -29.06
N THR A 7 5.30 -45.43 -28.97
CA THR A 7 3.93 -45.58 -28.48
C THR A 7 3.96 -45.69 -26.95
N PHE A 8 3.38 -44.73 -26.23
CA PHE A 8 3.19 -44.87 -24.79
C PHE A 8 1.82 -45.44 -24.46
N SER A 9 1.86 -46.63 -23.86
CA SER A 9 0.74 -47.46 -23.41
C SER A 9 0.16 -46.91 -22.11
N SER A 10 -1.17 -46.75 -22.06
CA SER A 10 -1.91 -46.39 -20.85
C SER A 10 -2.22 -47.63 -20.01
N PRO A 11 -2.03 -47.62 -18.68
CA PRO A 11 -2.56 -48.64 -17.79
C PRO A 11 -4.01 -48.35 -17.32
N PRO A 12 -4.75 -49.39 -16.87
CA PRO A 12 -6.20 -49.37 -16.70
C PRO A 12 -6.70 -48.80 -15.36
N LEU A 13 -7.97 -48.39 -15.39
CA LEU A 13 -8.84 -48.10 -14.25
C LEU A 13 -8.90 -49.27 -13.25
N SER A 14 -8.82 -48.96 -11.96
CA SER A 14 -9.27 -49.85 -10.89
C SER A 14 -10.04 -49.07 -9.83
N THR A 15 -11.30 -49.46 -9.74
CA THR A 15 -12.33 -49.15 -8.74
C THR A 15 -11.95 -49.70 -7.37
N THR A 16 -12.12 -48.93 -6.30
CA THR A 16 -12.67 -49.44 -5.01
C THR A 16 -13.27 -48.27 -4.22
N ALA A 17 -14.57 -48.37 -3.97
CA ALA A 17 -15.32 -47.50 -3.09
C ALA A 17 -15.06 -47.89 -1.63
N ALA A 18 -14.78 -46.90 -0.78
CA ALA A 18 -14.91 -47.00 0.66
C ALA A 18 -15.55 -45.70 1.15
N GLU A 19 -16.88 -45.73 1.27
CA GLU A 19 -17.65 -44.70 1.95
C GLU A 19 -17.24 -44.67 3.43
N THR A 20 -16.56 -43.59 3.80
CA THR A 20 -16.29 -43.26 5.21
C THR A 20 -17.42 -42.35 5.67
N PRO A 21 -18.05 -42.59 6.84
CA PRO A 21 -19.08 -41.71 7.36
C PRO A 21 -18.49 -40.31 7.60
N VAL A 22 -19.09 -39.31 6.96
CA VAL A 22 -18.83 -37.89 7.19
C VAL A 22 -19.28 -37.58 8.61
N ASN A 23 -18.31 -37.55 9.53
CA ASN A 23 -18.49 -36.98 10.84
C ASN A 23 -18.49 -35.46 10.64
N ILE A 24 -19.69 -34.87 10.63
CA ILE A 24 -19.88 -33.41 10.55
C ILE A 24 -19.44 -32.85 11.90
N ALA A 25 -18.12 -32.72 12.08
CA ALA A 25 -17.56 -31.86 13.09
C ALA A 25 -18.04 -30.46 12.75
N THR A 26 -18.96 -29.95 13.55
CA THR A 26 -19.30 -28.54 13.64
C THR A 26 -17.97 -27.79 13.79
N THR A 27 -17.50 -27.19 12.70
CA THR A 27 -16.42 -26.23 12.77
C THR A 27 -16.85 -25.17 13.76
N PRO A 28 -16.03 -24.83 14.78
CA PRO A 28 -16.26 -23.61 15.51
C PRO A 28 -16.31 -22.50 14.46
N SER A 29 -17.41 -21.74 14.46
CA SER A 29 -17.49 -20.50 13.71
C SER A 29 -16.17 -19.75 13.88
N PRO A 30 -15.62 -19.13 12.82
CA PRO A 30 -14.55 -18.16 13.02
C PRO A 30 -15.02 -17.20 14.12
N PRO A 31 -14.16 -16.78 15.06
CA PRO A 31 -14.55 -15.79 16.04
C PRO A 31 -15.16 -14.64 15.26
N ALA A 32 -16.45 -14.40 15.50
CA ALA A 32 -17.14 -13.24 15.00
C ALA A 32 -16.21 -12.06 15.27
N CYS A 33 -15.83 -11.37 14.19
CA CYS A 33 -15.06 -10.15 14.26
C CYS A 33 -15.63 -9.35 15.43
N ALA A 34 -14.80 -9.13 16.45
CA ALA A 34 -15.23 -8.46 17.65
C ALA A 34 -15.71 -7.06 17.25
N GLU A 35 -17.02 -6.92 17.09
CA GLU A 35 -17.69 -5.63 17.07
C GLU A 35 -17.47 -5.03 18.47
N GLY A 36 -16.80 -3.88 18.50
CA GLY A 36 -16.69 -3.07 19.70
C GLY A 36 -15.30 -3.09 20.32
N THR A 37 -14.43 -2.24 19.78
CA THR A 37 -14.05 -1.02 20.51
C THR A 37 -13.71 0.00 19.44
N ALA A 38 -14.54 1.03 19.27
CA ALA A 38 -14.18 2.17 18.46
C ALA A 38 -12.84 2.70 18.99
N ALA A 39 -11.79 2.54 18.20
CA ALA A 39 -10.49 3.13 18.47
C ALA A 39 -10.72 4.63 18.77
N PRO A 40 -9.98 5.22 19.73
CA PRO A 40 -10.13 6.63 20.03
C PRO A 40 -9.94 7.37 18.71
N ALA A 41 -10.97 8.12 18.30
CA ALA A 41 -10.94 8.97 17.12
C ALA A 41 -9.68 9.82 17.21
N GLY A 42 -8.65 9.41 16.45
CA GLY A 42 -7.42 10.16 16.34
C GLY A 42 -7.82 11.55 15.89
N THR A 43 -7.42 12.56 16.67
CA THR A 43 -7.62 13.96 16.35
C THR A 43 -7.30 14.14 14.88
N LEU A 44 -8.31 14.44 14.04
CA LEU A 44 -8.17 14.60 12.60
C LEU A 44 -7.02 15.57 12.35
N THR A 45 -5.84 15.03 12.06
CA THR A 45 -4.63 15.83 11.95
C THR A 45 -4.61 16.30 10.52
N THR A 46 -4.96 17.57 10.31
CA THR A 46 -4.90 18.20 9.00
C THR A 46 -3.51 17.97 8.42
N LEU A 47 -3.45 17.34 7.24
CA LEU A 47 -2.19 17.05 6.58
C LEU A 47 -1.46 18.35 6.21
N PRO A 48 -0.10 18.38 6.26
CA PRO A 48 0.65 19.58 5.90
C PRO A 48 0.33 20.08 4.48
N GLY A 49 0.18 21.40 4.32
CA GLY A 49 -0.02 22.02 3.01
C GLY A 49 1.27 22.27 2.22
N LYS A 50 2.44 22.14 2.86
CA LYS A 50 3.75 22.26 2.19
C LYS A 50 4.18 20.89 1.64
N PRO A 51 4.44 20.75 0.33
CA PRO A 51 4.96 19.52 -0.28
C PRO A 51 6.09 18.82 0.50
N SER A 52 7.13 19.55 0.94
CA SER A 52 8.25 18.95 1.67
C SER A 52 7.83 18.38 3.03
N ALA A 53 6.98 19.11 3.76
CA ALA A 53 6.45 18.66 5.04
C ALA A 53 5.51 17.46 4.87
N LEU A 54 4.70 17.45 3.80
CA LEU A 54 3.80 16.35 3.46
C LEU A 54 4.60 15.06 3.21
N ILE A 55 5.66 15.11 2.40
CA ILE A 55 6.54 13.96 2.16
C ILE A 55 7.18 13.46 3.45
N ARG A 56 7.64 14.35 4.35
CA ARG A 56 8.26 13.96 5.61
C ARG A 56 7.29 13.24 6.55
N VAL A 57 6.05 13.71 6.65
CA VAL A 57 5.01 13.02 7.41
C VAL A 57 4.73 11.65 6.80
N ALA A 58 4.60 11.57 5.47
CA ALA A 58 4.39 10.30 4.77
C ALA A 58 5.51 9.28 5.04
N LEU A 59 6.77 9.71 5.02
CA LEU A 59 7.90 8.83 5.33
C LEU A 59 7.95 8.42 6.81
N ALA A 60 7.54 9.30 7.72
CA ALA A 60 7.42 8.96 9.14
C ALA A 60 6.33 7.91 9.36
N ASP A 61 5.20 8.03 8.68
CA ASP A 61 4.09 7.07 8.73
C ASP A 61 4.45 5.74 8.08
N LEU A 62 5.15 5.77 6.94
CA LEU A 62 5.66 4.56 6.31
C LEU A 62 6.57 3.77 7.24
N ARG A 63 7.44 4.43 8.02
CA ARG A 63 8.28 3.76 9.04
C ARG A 63 7.47 3.10 10.15
N LYS A 64 6.36 3.70 10.56
CA LYS A 64 5.48 3.10 11.59
C LYS A 64 4.85 1.82 11.06
N VAL A 65 4.40 1.83 9.80
CA VAL A 65 3.86 0.64 9.12
C VAL A 65 4.95 -0.42 8.94
N GLU A 66 6.16 -0.05 8.52
CA GLU A 66 7.30 -0.96 8.39
C GLU A 66 7.66 -1.65 9.72
N ALA A 67 7.40 -1.00 10.86
CA ALA A 67 7.64 -1.55 12.19
C ALA A 67 6.55 -2.52 12.68
N LEU A 68 5.47 -2.73 11.91
CA LEU A 68 4.31 -3.55 12.27
C LEU A 68 4.00 -4.62 11.19
N PRO A 69 4.95 -5.52 10.88
CA PRO A 69 4.81 -6.47 9.76
C PRO A 69 3.70 -7.51 9.94
N ASP A 70 3.25 -7.75 11.17
CA ASP A 70 2.13 -8.66 11.47
C ASP A 70 0.76 -8.03 11.16
N ILE A 71 0.71 -6.70 10.98
CA ILE A 71 -0.52 -5.94 10.73
C ILE A 71 -0.50 -5.37 9.31
N TYR A 72 0.66 -4.90 8.85
CA TYR A 72 0.80 -4.20 7.58
C TYR A 72 1.87 -4.81 6.68
N ARG A 73 1.61 -4.72 5.37
CA ARG A 73 2.56 -5.02 4.30
C ARG A 73 2.66 -3.82 3.38
N VAL A 74 3.88 -3.38 3.10
CA VAL A 74 4.08 -2.31 2.12
C VAL A 74 3.89 -2.89 0.71
N ASN A 75 2.86 -2.41 0.02
CA ASN A 75 2.58 -2.68 -1.38
C ASN A 75 2.33 -1.34 -2.07
N MET A 76 3.28 -0.90 -2.89
CA MET A 76 3.24 0.43 -3.51
C MET A 76 2.11 0.60 -4.53
N ASP A 77 1.42 -0.47 -4.92
CA ASP A 77 0.31 -0.43 -5.88
C ASP A 77 -1.07 -0.39 -5.21
N VAL A 78 -1.12 -0.33 -3.88
CA VAL A 78 -2.36 -0.38 -3.09
C VAL A 78 -2.42 0.81 -2.14
N TRP A 79 -3.54 1.55 -2.12
CA TRP A 79 -3.74 2.64 -1.16
C TRP A 79 -3.82 2.10 0.28
N HIS A 80 -4.98 1.65 0.72
CA HIS A 80 -5.14 0.99 2.01
C HIS A 80 -6.21 -0.10 1.87
N ARG A 81 -5.80 -1.37 1.93
CA ARG A 81 -6.73 -2.48 1.73
C ARG A 81 -6.26 -3.73 2.46
N GLU A 82 -7.19 -4.43 3.09
CA GLU A 82 -6.94 -5.76 3.61
C GLU A 82 -6.63 -6.77 2.50
N HIS A 83 -5.52 -7.50 2.65
CA HIS A 83 -5.22 -8.64 1.81
C HIS A 83 -6.03 -9.85 2.27
N ARG A 84 -6.97 -10.29 1.42
CA ARG A 84 -8.00 -11.29 1.77
C ARG A 84 -7.45 -12.64 2.25
N ALA A 85 -6.24 -13.01 1.87
CA ALA A 85 -5.71 -14.34 2.15
C ALA A 85 -5.16 -14.49 3.58
N ASP A 86 -4.66 -13.41 4.17
CA ASP A 86 -3.93 -13.44 5.44
C ASP A 86 -4.31 -12.29 6.40
N ALA A 87 -5.34 -11.52 6.08
CA ALA A 87 -5.85 -10.40 6.90
C ALA A 87 -4.80 -9.31 7.22
N VAL A 88 -3.68 -9.29 6.49
CA VAL A 88 -2.66 -8.24 6.59
C VAL A 88 -3.07 -7.07 5.70
N CYS A 89 -3.00 -5.85 6.22
CA CYS A 89 -3.34 -4.66 5.46
C CYS A 89 -2.21 -4.23 4.54
N GLU A 90 -2.47 -4.12 3.24
CA GLU A 90 -1.55 -3.60 2.25
C GLU A 90 -1.66 -2.08 2.15
N VAL A 91 -0.51 -1.41 2.19
CA VAL A 91 -0.42 0.05 2.05
C VAL A 91 0.75 0.51 1.19
N CYS A 92 0.55 1.56 0.41
CA CYS A 92 1.62 2.31 -0.27
C CYS A 92 2.10 3.47 0.61
N LEU A 93 2.92 4.38 0.06
CA LEU A 93 3.31 5.61 0.77
C LEU A 93 2.10 6.43 1.25
N ALA A 94 1.17 6.75 0.37
CA ALA A 94 -0.05 7.49 0.74
C ALA A 94 -0.97 6.63 1.63
N GLY A 95 -1.00 5.33 1.42
CA GLY A 95 -1.65 4.35 2.28
C GLY A 95 -1.18 4.36 3.73
N SER A 96 0.12 4.53 3.93
CA SER A 96 0.69 4.64 5.27
C SER A 96 0.14 5.88 5.99
N MET A 97 -0.07 7.00 5.29
CA MET A 97 -0.73 8.17 5.87
C MET A 97 -2.21 7.93 6.16
N ILE A 98 -2.91 7.24 5.27
CA ILE A 98 -4.31 6.85 5.46
C ILE A 98 -4.46 6.06 6.78
N SER A 99 -3.58 5.10 7.05
CA SER A 99 -3.59 4.35 8.31
C SER A 99 -3.13 5.18 9.52
N GLN A 100 -1.96 5.82 9.43
CA GLN A 100 -1.28 6.36 10.61
C GLN A 100 -1.72 7.78 10.98
N SER A 101 -1.86 8.67 9.99
CA SER A 101 -2.22 10.07 10.23
C SER A 101 -3.73 10.31 10.14
N LEU A 102 -4.41 9.58 9.24
CA LEU A 102 -5.86 9.74 9.01
C LEU A 102 -6.70 8.69 9.76
N GLY A 103 -6.07 7.70 10.39
CA GLY A 103 -6.69 6.82 11.38
C GLY A 103 -7.51 5.67 10.80
N ALA A 104 -7.35 5.32 9.53
CA ALA A 104 -7.97 4.11 8.96
C ALA A 104 -7.49 2.86 9.70
N GLN A 105 -8.42 2.02 10.13
CA GLN A 105 -8.10 0.80 10.88
C GLN A 105 -7.63 -0.33 9.94
N PRO A 106 -6.75 -1.22 10.40
CA PRO A 106 -6.49 -2.48 9.69
C PRO A 106 -7.80 -3.21 9.36
N GLY A 107 -7.93 -3.74 8.14
CA GLY A 107 -9.18 -4.36 7.67
C GLY A 107 -10.05 -3.44 6.81
N GLU A 108 -9.91 -2.12 6.95
CA GLU A 108 -10.66 -1.17 6.13
C GLU A 108 -10.12 -1.10 4.69
N HIS A 109 -11.04 -0.86 3.73
CA HIS A 109 -10.69 -0.44 2.38
C HIS A 109 -10.87 1.08 2.30
N ARG A 110 -9.77 1.82 2.17
CA ARG A 110 -9.80 3.28 2.08
C ARG A 110 -8.90 3.77 0.94
N GLY A 111 -9.43 4.67 0.13
CA GLY A 111 -8.75 5.37 -0.95
C GLY A 111 -8.86 6.89 -0.81
N PRO A 112 -8.16 7.66 -1.64
CA PRO A 112 -8.26 9.12 -1.66
C PRO A 112 -9.69 9.66 -1.77
N GLU A 113 -10.59 8.91 -2.42
CA GLU A 113 -12.00 9.23 -2.62
C GLU A 113 -12.84 9.21 -1.34
N ASP A 114 -12.34 8.62 -0.25
CA ASP A 114 -13.04 8.56 1.05
C ASP A 114 -12.79 9.78 1.94
N PHE A 115 -12.07 10.79 1.44
CA PHE A 115 -11.67 11.99 2.18
C PHE A 115 -12.17 13.28 1.51
N ASP A 116 -12.04 14.42 2.20
CA ASP A 116 -12.29 15.73 1.59
C ASP A 116 -11.33 16.01 0.42
N GLN A 117 -11.74 16.90 -0.49
CA GLN A 117 -10.99 17.20 -1.71
C GLN A 117 -9.54 17.64 -1.45
N GLU A 118 -9.31 18.41 -0.39
CA GLU A 118 -7.97 18.86 -0.02
C GLU A 118 -7.06 17.66 0.35
N THR A 119 -7.58 16.74 1.15
CA THR A 119 -6.89 15.52 1.55
C THR A 119 -6.71 14.57 0.37
N THR A 120 -7.72 14.39 -0.46
CA THR A 120 -7.67 13.60 -1.71
C THR A 120 -6.49 14.05 -2.58
N TRP A 121 -6.36 15.36 -2.82
CA TRP A 121 -5.29 15.91 -3.65
C TRP A 121 -3.90 15.70 -3.04
N LYS A 122 -3.76 15.84 -1.72
CA LYS A 122 -2.50 15.55 -1.02
C LYS A 122 -2.09 14.08 -1.16
N LEU A 123 -3.05 13.15 -1.09
CA LEU A 123 -2.78 11.72 -1.27
C LEU A 123 -2.36 11.39 -2.71
N TYR A 124 -3.01 12.00 -3.72
CA TYR A 124 -2.57 11.87 -5.11
C TYR A 124 -1.21 12.49 -5.36
N ALA A 125 -0.92 13.67 -4.77
CA ALA A 125 0.40 14.29 -4.87
C ALA A 125 1.51 13.35 -4.38
N LEU A 126 1.29 12.66 -3.25
CA LEU A 126 2.23 11.66 -2.73
C LEU A 126 2.40 10.45 -3.65
N ASN A 127 1.34 10.05 -4.35
CA ASN A 127 1.41 9.00 -5.35
C ASN A 127 2.29 9.40 -6.55
N GLU A 128 2.21 10.66 -6.98
CA GLU A 128 3.09 11.18 -8.05
C GLU A 128 4.54 11.31 -7.57
N PHE A 129 4.76 11.83 -6.36
CA PHE A 129 6.11 11.97 -5.81
C PHE A 129 6.82 10.63 -5.64
N ARG A 130 6.13 9.56 -5.22
CA ARG A 130 6.75 8.23 -5.05
C ARG A 130 7.23 7.61 -6.36
N VAL A 131 6.64 7.97 -7.50
CA VAL A 131 7.06 7.52 -8.84
C VAL A 131 8.00 8.53 -9.51
N GLY A 132 8.35 9.61 -8.80
CA GLY A 132 9.28 10.63 -9.28
C GLY A 132 8.66 11.68 -10.19
N ASN A 133 7.34 11.76 -10.29
CA ASN A 133 6.64 12.78 -11.07
C ASN A 133 6.40 14.04 -10.21
N VAL A 134 7.36 14.96 -10.24
CA VAL A 134 7.35 16.14 -9.37
C VAL A 134 6.34 17.18 -9.85
N TYR A 135 6.28 17.42 -11.16
CA TYR A 135 5.37 18.41 -11.74
C TYR A 135 3.90 18.08 -11.46
N ASP A 136 3.47 16.83 -11.69
CA ASP A 136 2.08 16.44 -11.44
C ASP A 136 1.77 16.42 -9.94
N GLY A 137 2.72 15.97 -9.12
CA GLY A 137 2.57 16.02 -7.66
C GLY A 137 2.37 17.45 -7.14
N LEU A 138 3.08 18.43 -7.70
CA LEU A 138 2.89 19.84 -7.36
C LEU A 138 1.63 20.45 -7.97
N THR A 139 1.17 19.95 -9.12
CA THR A 139 -0.09 20.37 -9.75
C THR A 139 -1.28 20.00 -8.87
N TYR A 140 -1.30 18.80 -8.26
CA TYR A 140 -2.32 18.45 -7.26
C TYR A 140 -2.34 19.39 -6.05
N LEU A 141 -1.23 20.05 -5.74
CA LEU A 141 -1.10 20.95 -4.59
C LEU A 141 -1.28 22.43 -4.96
N ASP A 142 -1.56 22.76 -6.22
CA ASP A 142 -1.60 24.14 -6.73
C ASP A 142 -0.28 24.90 -6.44
N ARG A 143 0.85 24.22 -6.74
CA ARG A 143 2.22 24.70 -6.49
C ARG A 143 3.18 24.53 -7.66
N SER A 144 2.69 24.06 -8.82
CA SER A 144 3.58 23.74 -9.96
C SER A 144 4.27 24.96 -10.56
N ASP A 145 3.66 26.15 -10.42
CA ASP A 145 4.22 27.45 -10.83
C ASP A 145 5.46 27.87 -10.03
N LEU A 146 5.64 27.33 -8.82
CA LEU A 146 6.76 27.63 -7.94
C LEU A 146 7.98 26.74 -8.21
N TRP A 147 7.86 25.72 -9.06
CA TRP A 147 8.93 24.77 -9.31
C TRP A 147 9.73 25.10 -10.56
N LEU A 148 11.02 25.38 -10.37
CA LEU A 148 11.99 25.62 -11.44
C LEU A 148 12.95 24.43 -11.66
N GLY A 149 12.72 23.32 -10.95
CA GLY A 149 13.53 22.11 -11.08
C GLY A 149 13.06 21.21 -12.21
N ALA A 150 13.66 20.02 -12.30
CA ALA A 150 13.21 19.01 -13.26
C ALA A 150 11.81 18.50 -12.91
N ASP A 151 10.97 18.32 -13.93
CA ASP A 151 9.60 17.80 -13.79
C ASP A 151 9.59 16.37 -13.25
N THR A 152 10.64 15.60 -13.53
CA THR A 152 10.80 14.22 -13.08
C THR A 152 12.10 13.98 -12.32
N ARG A 153 12.09 12.98 -11.44
CA ARG A 153 13.21 12.50 -10.65
C ARG A 153 13.25 10.98 -10.71
N THR A 154 14.45 10.40 -10.72
CA THR A 154 14.58 8.97 -10.46
C THR A 154 14.39 8.71 -8.96
N ILE A 155 13.36 7.94 -8.62
CA ILE A 155 13.12 7.43 -7.27
C ILE A 155 13.33 5.92 -7.33
N THR A 156 14.20 5.40 -6.46
CA THR A 156 14.41 3.94 -6.36
C THR A 156 13.10 3.26 -6.01
N GLU A 157 12.69 2.24 -6.76
CA GLU A 157 11.51 1.45 -6.42
C GLU A 157 11.63 0.83 -5.04
N TYR A 158 10.57 0.96 -4.23
CA TYR A 158 10.57 0.46 -2.86
C TYR A 158 10.84 -1.05 -2.78
N THR A 159 10.28 -1.84 -3.70
CA THR A 159 10.48 -3.30 -3.79
C THR A 159 11.92 -3.68 -4.09
N THR A 160 12.67 -2.82 -4.78
CA THR A 160 14.10 -3.03 -5.07
C THR A 160 14.97 -2.65 -3.88
N SER A 161 14.70 -1.49 -3.25
CA SER A 161 15.45 -1.05 -2.08
C SER A 161 14.62 -0.09 -1.22
N PRO A 162 14.03 -0.56 -0.10
CA PRO A 162 13.30 0.31 0.82
C PRO A 162 14.16 1.48 1.33
N SER A 163 15.41 1.21 1.70
CA SER A 163 16.34 2.27 2.14
C SER A 163 16.70 3.25 1.02
N GLY A 164 16.83 2.78 -0.23
CA GLY A 164 17.00 3.62 -1.41
C GLY A 164 15.81 4.55 -1.63
N PHE A 165 14.59 3.99 -1.60
CA PHE A 165 13.35 4.76 -1.70
C PHE A 165 13.27 5.86 -0.62
N HIS A 166 13.51 5.50 0.65
CA HIS A 166 13.51 6.45 1.77
C HIS A 166 14.51 7.60 1.56
N ARG A 167 15.73 7.28 1.13
CA ARG A 167 16.77 8.28 0.87
C ARG A 167 16.36 9.21 -0.28
N ASP A 168 15.86 8.66 -1.38
CA ASP A 168 15.52 9.44 -2.57
C ASP A 168 14.32 10.36 -2.29
N MET A 169 13.30 9.87 -1.57
CA MET A 169 12.16 10.68 -1.12
C MET A 169 12.56 11.76 -0.11
N GLN A 170 13.49 11.47 0.81
CA GLN A 170 14.07 12.50 1.70
C GLN A 170 14.81 13.58 0.91
N LYS A 171 15.56 13.17 -0.11
CA LYS A 171 16.25 14.11 -1.00
C LYS A 171 15.25 14.99 -1.73
N LEU A 172 14.17 14.42 -2.27
CA LEU A 172 13.10 15.19 -2.91
C LEU A 172 12.49 16.21 -1.93
N ALA A 173 12.17 15.80 -0.69
CA ALA A 173 11.65 16.71 0.33
C ALA A 173 12.65 17.84 0.69
N GLY A 174 13.96 17.56 0.69
CA GLY A 174 14.99 18.56 0.90
C GLY A 174 15.10 19.56 -0.25
N ASP A 175 15.02 19.07 -1.50
CA ASP A 175 15.09 19.92 -2.69
C ASP A 175 13.84 20.82 -2.82
N LEU A 176 12.65 20.33 -2.45
CA LEU A 176 11.43 21.13 -2.38
C LEU A 176 11.53 22.21 -1.29
N GLU A 177 12.01 21.84 -0.09
CA GLU A 177 12.18 22.78 1.01
C GLU A 177 13.15 23.92 0.66
N ALA A 178 14.21 23.61 -0.09
CA ALA A 178 15.19 24.60 -0.53
C ALA A 178 14.60 25.71 -1.42
N VAL A 179 13.45 25.45 -2.07
CA VAL A 179 12.71 26.44 -2.86
C VAL A 179 11.44 26.94 -2.17
N GLY A 180 11.25 26.61 -0.88
CA GLY A 180 10.11 27.04 -0.09
C GLY A 180 8.84 26.18 -0.23
N LEU A 181 8.94 25.02 -0.87
CA LEU A 181 7.88 24.02 -1.05
C LEU A 181 7.93 22.93 0.03
#